data_AF-A0A4Y8ZPQ7-F1
#
_entry.id   AF-A0A4Y8ZPQ7-F1
#
_cell.length_a   1.000
_cell.length_b   1.000
_cell.length_c   1.000
_cell.angle_alpha   90.00
_cell.angle_beta   90.00
_cell.angle_gamma   90.00
#
_symmetry.space_group_name_H-M   'P 1'
#
loop_
_entity.id
_entity.type
_entity.pdbx_description
1 polymer ?
#
loop_
_entity_poly.entity_id
_entity_poly.type
_entity_poly.pdbx_seq_one_letter_code
_entity_poly.pdbx_strand_id
1 'polypeptide(L)'
;MAPRLKPLREQTIVITGGSSGNGLATAEAAVRRGAAVVLAARNAEALEQIRARLAAEGGRVAVCATDVAGEEDVARVARTATEAFGGFDSWVNCAAAATYGRVEQIPLDDHRRVFEVNYFGLLKGSLVALDHLRERGGAIVNVGSVLSDRAMILQGPYSASKHAVQAVTDALRMEIEREGLPVSVTLVKPGSVATPYPEHARNYMDAPPRLPPFLYDPALVADAILHACEVPRRQLWVGGSGWLISLAGRAAPRLTDLAMERVGVDAQQKPGDPGEPERRDNLYAPRSDGAVHGAQDVYVRRTSLLLEAQKSPLRLPFAAAAAGLEIAAGIAERLAGRGDREPHRPAGGIADLFIPALRRLEEEGDPGPVVALFAEGAEISNPIVRHEAGGPEAAERFWRSYRGSFAEIRSEFRGIVEQDGVTMLEWVSEGRSAKGNPFRYGGVSVIEHEGGAIRAFRSYFDTVQVEP
;
A
#
# COMPACT_ATOMS: atom_id res chain seq x y z
N MET A 1 -25.84 8.79 6.69
CA MET A 1 -25.22 7.82 7.62
C MET A 1 -24.30 6.96 6.79
N ALA A 2 -23.07 6.66 7.23
CA ALA A 2 -22.15 5.84 6.42
C ALA A 2 -22.75 4.43 6.21
N PRO A 3 -22.63 3.84 5.01
CA PRO A 3 -23.19 2.52 4.73
C PRO A 3 -22.50 1.45 5.57
N ARG A 4 -23.26 0.45 5.99
CA ARG A 4 -22.72 -0.73 6.69
C ARG A 4 -22.30 -1.76 5.65
N LEU A 5 -21.00 -2.01 5.53
CA LEU A 5 -20.44 -2.97 4.59
C LEU A 5 -20.31 -4.36 5.24
N LYS A 6 -20.36 -5.42 4.43
CA LYS A 6 -20.21 -6.81 4.90
C LYS A 6 -18.75 -7.13 5.25
N PRO A 7 -18.47 -8.09 6.14
CA PRO A 7 -17.12 -8.64 6.30
C PRO A 7 -16.61 -9.29 5.01
N LEU A 8 -15.29 -9.25 4.71
CA LEU A 8 -14.72 -9.75 3.45
C LEU A 8 -15.10 -11.20 3.13
N ARG A 9 -15.11 -12.09 4.14
CA ARG A 9 -15.48 -13.50 3.97
C ARG A 9 -16.91 -13.72 3.46
N GLU A 10 -17.76 -12.72 3.62
CA GLU A 10 -19.17 -12.71 3.19
C GLU A 10 -19.37 -11.93 1.88
N GLN A 11 -18.29 -11.38 1.30
CA GLN A 11 -18.35 -10.58 0.09
C GLN A 11 -18.05 -11.38 -1.18
N THR A 12 -18.67 -10.95 -2.27
CA THR A 12 -18.18 -11.14 -3.64
C THR A 12 -17.58 -9.82 -4.13
N ILE A 13 -16.32 -9.87 -4.58
CA ILE A 13 -15.53 -8.71 -5.00
C ILE A 13 -15.19 -8.83 -6.48
N VAL A 14 -15.64 -7.88 -7.28
CA VAL A 14 -15.22 -7.73 -8.68
C VAL A 14 -13.92 -6.92 -8.73
N ILE A 15 -12.90 -7.42 -9.43
CA ILE A 15 -11.60 -6.76 -9.57
C ILE A 15 -11.22 -6.66 -11.04
N THR A 16 -11.26 -5.44 -11.58
CA THR A 16 -10.72 -5.15 -12.92
C THR A 16 -9.19 -4.96 -12.86
N GLY A 17 -8.47 -5.36 -13.90
CA GLY A 17 -7.00 -5.40 -13.85
C GLY A 17 -6.46 -6.53 -12.97
N GLY A 18 -7.26 -7.59 -12.77
CA GLY A 18 -6.96 -8.69 -11.84
C GLY A 18 -5.88 -9.69 -12.28
N SER A 19 -5.24 -9.49 -13.45
CA SER A 19 -4.25 -10.44 -13.98
C SER A 19 -2.80 -10.15 -13.55
N SER A 20 -2.50 -8.98 -13.00
CA SER A 20 -1.15 -8.62 -12.58
C SER A 20 -1.14 -7.53 -11.50
N GLY A 21 0.04 -7.26 -10.93
CA GLY A 21 0.28 -6.11 -10.06
C GLY A 21 -0.67 -6.03 -8.86
N ASN A 22 -1.15 -4.81 -8.59
CA ASN A 22 -2.05 -4.53 -7.47
C ASN A 22 -3.37 -5.29 -7.55
N GLY A 23 -3.94 -5.45 -8.75
CA GLY A 23 -5.21 -6.16 -8.93
C GLY A 23 -5.08 -7.64 -8.58
N LEU A 24 -4.01 -8.29 -9.05
CA LEU A 24 -3.71 -9.68 -8.67
C LEU A 24 -3.39 -9.82 -7.18
N ALA A 25 -2.56 -8.94 -6.61
CA ALA A 25 -2.28 -8.95 -5.17
C ALA A 25 -3.56 -8.83 -4.33
N THR A 26 -4.50 -7.99 -4.77
CA THR A 26 -5.81 -7.82 -4.14
C THR A 26 -6.64 -9.09 -4.24
N ALA A 27 -6.67 -9.74 -5.41
CA ALA A 27 -7.38 -10.99 -5.63
C ALA A 27 -6.89 -12.11 -4.71
N GLU A 28 -5.58 -12.31 -4.65
CA GLU A 28 -4.98 -13.33 -3.80
C GLU A 28 -5.26 -13.06 -2.32
N ALA A 29 -5.14 -11.81 -1.88
CA ALA A 29 -5.44 -11.43 -0.50
C ALA A 29 -6.93 -11.56 -0.16
N ALA A 30 -7.84 -11.24 -1.10
CA ALA A 30 -9.27 -11.39 -0.92
C ALA A 30 -9.67 -12.86 -0.75
N VAL A 31 -9.14 -13.74 -1.61
CA VAL A 31 -9.37 -15.19 -1.53
C VAL A 31 -8.85 -15.75 -0.21
N ARG A 32 -7.64 -15.36 0.23
CA ARG A 32 -7.10 -15.77 1.54
C ARG A 32 -7.97 -15.33 2.72
N ARG A 33 -8.70 -14.21 2.58
CA ARG A 33 -9.65 -13.70 3.58
C ARG A 33 -11.08 -14.25 3.39
N GLY A 34 -11.29 -15.23 2.52
CA GLY A 34 -12.55 -15.96 2.32
C GLY A 34 -13.55 -15.31 1.35
N ALA A 35 -13.19 -14.20 0.72
CA ALA A 35 -14.06 -13.55 -0.26
C ALA A 35 -14.20 -14.40 -1.53
N ALA A 36 -15.34 -14.30 -2.22
CA ALA A 36 -15.43 -14.68 -3.63
C ALA A 36 -14.89 -13.56 -4.49
N VAL A 37 -14.19 -13.92 -5.57
CA VAL A 37 -13.56 -12.94 -6.46
C VAL A 37 -13.95 -13.17 -7.90
N VAL A 38 -14.29 -12.09 -8.60
CA VAL A 38 -14.47 -12.09 -10.06
C VAL A 38 -13.32 -11.28 -10.66
N LEU A 39 -12.43 -11.94 -11.38
CA LEU A 39 -11.28 -11.29 -12.02
C LEU A 39 -11.60 -10.90 -13.46
N ALA A 40 -11.39 -9.62 -13.77
CA ALA A 40 -11.55 -9.09 -15.11
C ALA A 40 -10.23 -8.49 -15.63
N ALA A 41 -9.75 -8.99 -16.76
CA ALA A 41 -8.57 -8.50 -17.46
C ALA A 41 -8.58 -8.98 -18.92
N ARG A 42 -7.71 -8.42 -19.77
CA ARG A 42 -7.68 -8.77 -21.20
C ARG A 42 -7.06 -10.14 -21.49
N ASN A 43 -6.13 -10.60 -20.66
CA ASN A 43 -5.43 -11.87 -20.88
C ASN A 43 -6.26 -13.04 -20.31
N ALA A 44 -7.02 -13.71 -21.17
CA ALA A 44 -7.85 -14.85 -20.80
C ALA A 44 -7.04 -16.04 -20.26
N GLU A 45 -5.87 -16.31 -20.83
CA GLU A 45 -5.01 -17.42 -20.41
C GLU A 45 -4.46 -17.19 -19.01
N ALA A 46 -3.91 -16.01 -18.73
CA ALA A 46 -3.41 -15.65 -17.41
C ALA A 46 -4.53 -15.69 -16.36
N LEU A 47 -5.72 -15.18 -16.69
CA LEU A 47 -6.89 -15.25 -15.80
C LEU A 47 -7.22 -16.70 -15.44
N GLU A 48 -7.25 -17.60 -16.42
CA GLU A 48 -7.59 -19.01 -16.20
C GLU A 48 -6.52 -19.73 -15.37
N GLN A 49 -5.23 -19.45 -15.61
CA GLN A 49 -4.13 -19.96 -14.79
C GLN A 49 -4.24 -19.48 -13.32
N ILE A 50 -4.54 -18.19 -13.12
CA ILE A 50 -4.75 -17.61 -11.78
C ILE A 50 -5.96 -18.26 -11.10
N ARG A 51 -7.08 -18.41 -11.83
CA ARG A 51 -8.29 -19.09 -11.33
C ARG A 51 -7.98 -20.50 -10.88
N ALA A 52 -7.31 -21.30 -11.71
CA ALA A 52 -6.96 -22.68 -11.40
C ALA A 52 -6.09 -22.77 -10.14
N ARG A 53 -5.08 -21.91 -10.01
CA ARG A 53 -4.21 -21.85 -8.83
C ARG A 53 -4.99 -21.49 -7.56
N LEU A 54 -5.78 -20.42 -7.60
CA LEU A 54 -6.56 -19.97 -6.42
C LEU A 54 -7.67 -20.96 -6.05
N ALA A 55 -8.29 -21.61 -7.03
CA ALA A 55 -9.29 -22.65 -6.78
C ALA A 55 -8.67 -23.91 -6.14
N ALA A 56 -7.45 -24.28 -6.52
CA ALA A 56 -6.72 -25.38 -5.89
C ALA A 56 -6.41 -25.12 -4.40
N GLU A 57 -6.32 -23.85 -4.00
CA GLU A 57 -6.19 -23.40 -2.61
C GLU A 57 -7.54 -23.29 -1.88
N GLY A 58 -8.65 -23.71 -2.52
CA GLY A 58 -10.01 -23.62 -1.97
C GLY A 58 -10.73 -22.29 -2.22
N GLY A 59 -10.14 -21.41 -3.03
CA GLY A 59 -10.69 -20.10 -3.37
C GLY A 59 -11.92 -20.17 -4.28
N ARG A 60 -12.85 -19.23 -4.07
CA ARG A 60 -14.03 -19.03 -4.93
C ARG A 60 -13.72 -17.96 -5.97
N VAL A 61 -13.36 -18.38 -7.18
CA VAL A 61 -12.89 -17.47 -8.24
C VAL A 61 -13.63 -17.70 -9.56
N ALA A 62 -14.19 -16.63 -10.11
CA ALA A 62 -14.68 -16.57 -11.49
C ALA A 62 -13.82 -15.59 -12.29
N VAL A 63 -13.78 -15.75 -13.62
CA VAL A 63 -12.98 -14.91 -14.51
C VAL A 63 -13.79 -14.43 -15.71
N CYS A 64 -13.49 -13.22 -16.18
CA CYS A 64 -14.08 -12.65 -17.39
C CYS A 64 -13.00 -11.93 -18.21
N ALA A 65 -12.68 -12.45 -19.39
CA ALA A 65 -11.83 -11.75 -20.33
C ALA A 65 -12.50 -10.43 -20.75
N THR A 66 -11.85 -9.30 -20.50
CA THR A 66 -12.48 -7.97 -20.52
C THR A 66 -11.45 -6.90 -20.91
N ASP A 67 -11.76 -6.11 -21.94
CA ASP A 67 -11.18 -4.77 -22.10
C ASP A 67 -12.14 -3.74 -21.47
N VAL A 68 -11.70 -3.06 -20.40
CA VAL A 68 -12.52 -2.04 -19.73
C VAL A 68 -12.84 -0.84 -20.64
N ALA A 69 -12.11 -0.67 -21.75
CA ALA A 69 -12.46 0.30 -22.78
C ALA A 69 -13.76 -0.08 -23.54
N GLY A 70 -14.21 -1.34 -23.51
CA GLY A 70 -15.49 -1.76 -24.09
C GLY A 70 -16.64 -1.69 -23.09
N GLU A 71 -17.78 -1.12 -23.48
CA GLU A 71 -18.96 -1.01 -22.61
C GLU A 71 -19.62 -2.36 -22.33
N GLU A 72 -19.89 -3.14 -23.38
CA GLU A 72 -20.48 -4.49 -23.26
C GLU A 72 -19.57 -5.45 -22.47
N ASP A 73 -18.26 -5.25 -22.57
CA ASP A 73 -17.23 -5.99 -21.86
C ASP A 73 -17.37 -5.78 -20.35
N VAL A 74 -17.47 -4.54 -19.89
CA VAL A 74 -17.67 -4.23 -18.46
C VAL A 74 -19.02 -4.75 -17.97
N ALA A 75 -20.08 -4.61 -18.76
CA ALA A 75 -21.39 -5.16 -18.42
C ALA A 75 -21.38 -6.70 -18.28
N ARG A 76 -20.56 -7.39 -19.09
CA ARG A 76 -20.38 -8.84 -19.01
C ARG A 76 -19.78 -9.28 -17.67
N VAL A 77 -18.86 -8.49 -17.10
CA VAL A 77 -18.27 -8.79 -15.77
C VAL A 77 -19.35 -8.86 -14.68
N ALA A 78 -20.31 -7.92 -14.68
CA ALA A 78 -21.41 -7.92 -13.73
C ALA A 78 -22.35 -9.13 -13.90
N ARG A 79 -22.58 -9.57 -15.15
CA ARG A 79 -23.32 -10.81 -15.44
C ARG A 79 -22.56 -12.03 -14.92
N THR A 80 -21.25 -12.11 -15.17
CA THR A 80 -20.40 -13.18 -14.64
C THR A 80 -20.45 -13.25 -13.11
N ALA A 81 -20.41 -12.12 -12.42
CA ALA A 81 -20.57 -12.07 -10.95
C ALA A 81 -21.94 -12.59 -10.50
N THR A 82 -23.00 -12.20 -11.22
CA THR A 82 -24.37 -12.63 -10.94
C THR A 82 -24.55 -14.12 -11.17
N GLU A 83 -24.03 -14.65 -12.28
CA GLU A 83 -24.12 -16.07 -12.65
C GLU A 83 -23.31 -16.96 -11.71
N ALA A 84 -22.10 -16.54 -11.33
CA ALA A 84 -21.21 -17.33 -10.49
C ALA A 84 -21.59 -17.29 -8.99
N PHE A 85 -22.00 -16.12 -8.49
CA PHE A 85 -22.11 -15.87 -7.05
C PHE A 85 -23.40 -15.16 -6.63
N GLY A 86 -24.34 -14.92 -7.54
CA GLY A 86 -25.63 -14.27 -7.26
C GLY A 86 -25.57 -12.74 -7.16
N GLY A 87 -24.42 -12.13 -7.41
CA GLY A 87 -24.22 -10.68 -7.42
C GLY A 87 -22.82 -10.30 -6.93
N PHE A 88 -22.63 -9.04 -6.55
CA PHE A 88 -21.41 -8.57 -5.92
C PHE A 88 -21.69 -7.53 -4.84
N ASP A 89 -20.76 -7.41 -3.90
CA ASP A 89 -20.83 -6.49 -2.76
C ASP A 89 -19.83 -5.33 -2.91
N SER A 90 -18.71 -5.61 -3.60
CA SER A 90 -17.67 -4.62 -3.85
C SER A 90 -17.19 -4.67 -5.30
N TRP A 91 -16.93 -3.50 -5.87
CA TRP A 91 -16.35 -3.35 -7.21
C TRP A 91 -15.06 -2.54 -7.15
N VAL A 92 -13.96 -3.13 -7.60
CA VAL A 92 -12.63 -2.54 -7.61
C VAL A 92 -12.20 -2.20 -9.04
N ASN A 93 -12.13 -0.91 -9.32
CA ASN A 93 -11.57 -0.38 -10.56
C ASN A 93 -10.04 -0.23 -10.44
N CYS A 94 -9.29 -1.29 -10.79
CA CYS A 94 -7.83 -1.33 -10.69
C CYS A 94 -7.11 -1.43 -12.06
N ALA A 95 -7.84 -1.65 -13.15
CA ALA A 95 -7.26 -1.63 -14.49
C ALA A 95 -6.64 -0.26 -14.83
N ALA A 96 -5.45 -0.28 -15.43
CA ALA A 96 -4.79 0.93 -15.93
C ALA A 96 -3.89 0.63 -17.12
N ALA A 97 -3.70 1.64 -17.97
CA ALA A 97 -2.72 1.70 -19.04
C ALA A 97 -1.87 2.97 -18.87
N ALA A 98 -0.61 2.90 -19.32
CA ALA A 98 0.33 3.99 -19.17
C ALA A 98 1.30 4.07 -20.35
N THR A 99 1.90 5.24 -20.47
CA THR A 99 2.93 5.58 -21.45
C THR A 99 4.04 6.35 -20.73
N TYR A 100 5.28 6.14 -21.16
CA TYR A 100 6.43 6.96 -20.76
C TYR A 100 6.96 7.73 -21.97
N GLY A 101 7.19 9.03 -21.83
CA GLY A 101 7.71 9.90 -22.88
C GLY A 101 7.36 11.36 -22.68
N ARG A 102 8.03 12.27 -23.39
CA ARG A 102 7.62 13.68 -23.38
C ARG A 102 6.24 13.81 -24.04
N VAL A 103 5.45 14.77 -23.58
CA VAL A 103 4.05 14.94 -23.99
C VAL A 103 3.91 15.07 -25.51
N GLU A 104 4.83 15.79 -26.15
CA GLU A 104 4.85 16.01 -27.59
C GLU A 104 5.40 14.83 -28.41
N GLN A 105 6.02 13.83 -27.77
CA GLN A 105 6.51 12.61 -28.43
C GLN A 105 5.47 11.50 -28.47
N ILE A 106 4.49 11.53 -27.57
CA ILE A 106 3.48 10.48 -27.46
C ILE A 106 2.37 10.77 -28.50
N PRO A 107 2.02 9.81 -29.38
CA PRO A 107 0.94 9.97 -30.33
C PRO A 107 -0.41 10.24 -29.65
N LEU A 108 -1.24 11.10 -30.24
CA LEU A 108 -2.56 11.43 -29.68
C LEU A 108 -3.47 10.22 -29.48
N ASP A 109 -3.35 9.18 -30.31
CA ASP A 109 -4.12 7.95 -30.13
C ASP A 109 -3.74 7.20 -28.86
N ASP A 110 -2.48 7.25 -28.46
CA ASP A 110 -1.99 6.65 -27.21
C ASP A 110 -2.43 7.48 -26.00
N HIS A 111 -2.52 8.82 -26.14
CA HIS A 111 -3.20 9.66 -25.14
C HIS A 111 -4.67 9.26 -24.96
N ARG A 112 -5.41 9.10 -26.06
CA ARG A 112 -6.82 8.69 -26.03
C ARG A 112 -6.95 7.32 -25.40
N ARG A 113 -6.12 6.34 -25.81
CA ARG A 113 -6.15 4.99 -25.27
C ARG A 113 -5.92 4.94 -23.77
N VAL A 114 -5.00 5.76 -23.24
CA VAL A 114 -4.81 5.90 -21.79
C VAL A 114 -6.08 6.41 -21.10
N PHE A 115 -6.79 7.39 -21.67
CA PHE A 115 -8.07 7.87 -21.12
C PHE A 115 -9.20 6.85 -21.24
N GLU A 116 -9.31 6.13 -22.37
CA GLU A 116 -10.30 5.08 -22.59
C GLU A 116 -10.23 3.99 -21.52
N VAL A 117 -9.01 3.60 -21.12
CA VAL A 117 -8.80 2.61 -20.08
C VAL A 117 -8.94 3.21 -18.68
N ASN A 118 -8.18 4.27 -18.38
CA ASN A 118 -8.02 4.74 -17.00
C ASN A 118 -9.22 5.54 -16.49
N TYR A 119 -9.82 6.36 -17.36
CA TYR A 119 -10.94 7.22 -17.00
C TYR A 119 -12.26 6.58 -17.41
N PHE A 120 -12.48 6.35 -18.70
CA PHE A 120 -13.77 5.84 -19.19
C PHE A 120 -14.00 4.41 -18.70
N GLY A 121 -12.99 3.54 -18.72
CA GLY A 121 -13.11 2.18 -18.21
C GLY A 121 -13.48 2.13 -16.72
N LEU A 122 -12.85 2.98 -15.90
CA LEU A 122 -13.20 3.13 -14.49
C LEU A 122 -14.62 3.67 -14.32
N LEU A 123 -14.99 4.71 -15.07
CA LEU A 123 -16.33 5.30 -15.02
C LEU A 123 -17.41 4.27 -15.36
N LYS A 124 -17.23 3.52 -16.47
CA LYS A 124 -18.12 2.42 -16.85
C LYS A 124 -18.26 1.39 -15.73
N GLY A 125 -17.13 0.97 -15.14
CA GLY A 125 -17.14 0.04 -14.01
C GLY A 125 -17.88 0.58 -12.80
N SER A 126 -17.65 1.85 -12.44
CA SER A 126 -18.36 2.51 -11.34
C SER A 126 -19.86 2.65 -11.58
N LEU A 127 -20.30 2.97 -12.80
CA LEU A 127 -21.73 3.08 -13.13
C LEU A 127 -22.43 1.72 -13.10
N VAL A 128 -21.82 0.69 -13.70
CA VAL A 128 -22.32 -0.69 -13.62
C VAL A 128 -22.40 -1.17 -12.17
N ALA A 129 -21.39 -0.84 -11.35
CA ALA A 129 -21.41 -1.15 -9.93
C ALA A 129 -22.51 -0.41 -9.18
N LEU A 130 -22.67 0.90 -9.43
CA LEU A 130 -23.70 1.71 -8.79
C LEU A 130 -25.10 1.18 -9.11
N ASP A 131 -25.39 0.84 -10.36
CA ASP A 131 -26.70 0.32 -10.75
C ASP A 131 -27.03 -0.99 -10.03
N HIS A 132 -26.05 -1.87 -9.82
CA HIS A 132 -26.24 -3.11 -9.05
C HIS A 132 -26.39 -2.86 -7.54
N LEU A 133 -25.58 -1.95 -6.99
CA LEU A 133 -25.47 -1.72 -5.55
C LEU A 133 -26.48 -0.69 -5.02
N ARG A 134 -27.16 0.05 -5.89
CA ARG A 134 -28.09 1.14 -5.55
C ARG A 134 -29.11 0.74 -4.46
N GLU A 135 -29.66 -0.47 -4.56
CA GLU A 135 -30.63 -0.99 -3.57
C GLU A 135 -29.99 -1.93 -2.52
N ARG A 136 -28.90 -2.61 -2.89
CA ARG A 136 -28.27 -3.65 -2.05
C ARG A 136 -27.28 -3.11 -1.03
N GLY A 137 -26.71 -1.96 -1.33
CA GLY A 137 -25.56 -1.39 -0.64
C GLY A 137 -24.25 -2.14 -0.95
N GLY A 138 -23.13 -1.45 -0.76
CA GLY A 138 -21.81 -2.02 -1.07
C GLY A 138 -20.72 -0.96 -1.21
N ALA A 139 -19.60 -1.37 -1.79
CA ALA A 139 -18.43 -0.49 -1.97
C ALA A 139 -17.97 -0.41 -3.42
N ILE A 140 -17.68 0.81 -3.87
CA ILE A 140 -16.96 1.09 -5.11
C ILE A 140 -15.58 1.59 -4.71
N VAL A 141 -14.53 0.89 -5.14
CA VAL A 141 -13.14 1.25 -4.86
C VAL A 141 -12.45 1.62 -6.17
N ASN A 142 -12.10 2.90 -6.29
CA ASN A 142 -11.42 3.44 -7.46
C ASN A 142 -9.93 3.56 -7.17
N VAL A 143 -9.08 2.90 -7.96
CA VAL A 143 -7.62 2.96 -7.81
C VAL A 143 -7.05 4.08 -8.66
N GLY A 144 -6.76 5.20 -7.99
CA GLY A 144 -6.04 6.33 -8.54
C GLY A 144 -4.53 6.13 -8.48
N SER A 145 -3.84 7.19 -8.08
CA SER A 145 -2.40 7.25 -7.82
C SER A 145 -2.11 8.53 -7.04
N VAL A 146 -0.95 8.63 -6.38
CA VAL A 146 -0.43 9.94 -5.95
C VAL A 146 -0.27 10.91 -7.14
N LEU A 147 -0.14 10.38 -8.36
CA LEU A 147 -0.17 11.17 -9.59
C LEU A 147 -1.55 11.74 -9.95
N SER A 148 -2.57 11.50 -9.13
CA SER A 148 -3.86 12.20 -9.18
C SER A 148 -3.80 13.58 -8.52
N ASP A 149 -2.81 13.81 -7.65
CA ASP A 149 -2.62 15.06 -6.93
C ASP A 149 -1.52 15.94 -7.54
N ARG A 150 -0.55 15.33 -8.24
CA ARG A 150 0.57 16.03 -8.90
C ARG A 150 1.07 15.25 -10.11
N ALA A 151 1.26 15.92 -11.24
CA ALA A 151 1.81 15.28 -12.43
C ALA A 151 3.30 14.91 -12.27
N MET A 152 3.71 13.84 -12.94
CA MET A 152 5.12 13.45 -13.05
C MET A 152 5.62 13.65 -14.48
N ILE A 153 6.83 14.21 -14.60
CA ILE A 153 7.50 14.37 -15.88
C ILE A 153 7.59 13.02 -16.60
N LEU A 154 7.47 13.01 -17.92
CA LEU A 154 7.44 11.81 -18.77
C LEU A 154 6.20 10.91 -18.62
N GLN A 155 5.25 11.24 -17.74
CA GLN A 155 4.00 10.47 -17.54
C GLN A 155 2.75 11.34 -17.74
N GLY A 156 2.80 12.27 -18.70
CA GLY A 156 1.74 13.26 -18.94
C GLY A 156 0.34 12.66 -19.12
N PRO A 157 0.12 11.74 -20.09
CA PRO A 157 -1.20 11.13 -20.32
C PRO A 157 -1.72 10.39 -19.08
N TYR A 158 -0.85 9.63 -18.41
CA TYR A 158 -1.20 8.87 -17.22
C TYR A 158 -1.60 9.81 -16.07
N SER A 159 -0.78 10.83 -15.78
CA SER A 159 -1.04 11.82 -14.74
C SER A 159 -2.35 12.58 -15.00
N ALA A 160 -2.60 13.01 -16.24
CA ALA A 160 -3.84 13.67 -16.63
C ALA A 160 -5.06 12.76 -16.40
N SER A 161 -4.98 11.49 -16.82
CA SER A 161 -6.06 10.52 -16.60
C SER A 161 -6.33 10.27 -15.11
N LYS A 162 -5.29 10.22 -14.27
CA LYS A 162 -5.44 10.00 -12.82
C LYS A 162 -6.02 11.21 -12.08
N HIS A 163 -5.73 12.44 -12.54
CA HIS A 163 -6.45 13.63 -12.05
C HIS A 163 -7.94 13.56 -12.39
N ALA A 164 -8.29 13.13 -13.62
CA ALA A 164 -9.69 12.94 -14.02
C ALA A 164 -10.39 11.86 -13.18
N VAL A 165 -9.71 10.74 -12.87
CA VAL A 165 -10.20 9.70 -11.97
C VAL A 165 -10.53 10.25 -10.58
N GLN A 166 -9.67 11.09 -10.01
CA GLN A 166 -9.95 11.71 -8.72
C GLN A 166 -11.20 12.60 -8.79
N ALA A 167 -11.29 13.47 -9.79
CA ALA A 167 -12.42 14.38 -9.94
C ALA A 167 -13.75 13.63 -10.08
N VAL A 168 -13.82 12.61 -10.93
CA VAL A 168 -15.05 11.84 -11.13
C VAL A 168 -15.41 10.99 -9.91
N THR A 169 -14.41 10.46 -9.19
CA THR A 169 -14.64 9.72 -7.94
C THR A 169 -15.23 10.62 -6.87
N ASP A 170 -14.73 11.85 -6.75
CA ASP A 170 -15.25 12.84 -5.80
C ASP A 170 -16.67 13.29 -6.15
N ALA A 171 -16.95 13.54 -7.42
CA ALA A 171 -18.30 13.88 -7.90
C ALA A 171 -19.30 12.75 -7.62
N LEU A 172 -19.00 11.53 -8.08
CA LEU A 172 -19.85 10.35 -7.90
C LEU A 172 -20.17 10.09 -6.42
N ARG A 173 -19.17 10.23 -5.54
CA ARG A 173 -19.36 10.08 -4.09
C ARG A 173 -20.38 11.09 -3.56
N MET A 174 -20.22 12.37 -3.90
CA MET A 174 -21.12 13.43 -3.40
C MET A 174 -22.55 13.26 -3.92
N GLU A 175 -22.71 12.80 -5.16
CA GLU A 175 -24.02 12.49 -5.76
C GLU A 175 -24.70 11.33 -5.03
N ILE A 176 -23.99 10.22 -4.81
CA ILE A 176 -24.48 9.05 -4.05
C ILE A 176 -24.85 9.44 -2.61
N GLU A 177 -24.01 10.23 -1.94
CA GLU A 177 -24.27 10.72 -0.57
C GLU A 177 -25.49 11.64 -0.52
N ARG A 178 -25.66 12.51 -1.54
CA ARG A 178 -26.80 13.43 -1.66
C ARG A 178 -28.12 12.68 -1.85
N GLU A 179 -28.10 11.59 -2.62
CA GLU A 179 -29.27 10.70 -2.83
C GLU A 179 -29.52 9.77 -1.63
N GLY A 180 -28.59 9.68 -0.68
CA GLY A 180 -28.72 8.82 0.50
C GLY A 180 -28.61 7.33 0.17
N LEU A 181 -27.93 6.98 -0.92
CA LEU A 181 -27.76 5.58 -1.34
C LEU A 181 -26.81 4.83 -0.39
N PRO A 182 -27.04 3.52 -0.15
CA PRO A 182 -26.23 2.71 0.75
C PRO A 182 -24.87 2.27 0.16
N VAL A 183 -24.24 3.10 -0.68
CA VAL A 183 -23.01 2.78 -1.42
C VAL A 183 -21.86 3.66 -0.94
N SER A 184 -20.71 3.06 -0.64
CA SER A 184 -19.48 3.81 -0.35
C SER A 184 -18.63 3.95 -1.62
N VAL A 185 -17.94 5.08 -1.77
CA VAL A 185 -16.99 5.28 -2.87
C VAL A 185 -15.64 5.71 -2.31
N THR A 186 -14.62 4.87 -2.44
CA THR A 186 -13.28 5.12 -1.89
C THR A 186 -12.26 5.33 -3.01
N LEU A 187 -11.42 6.36 -2.88
CA LEU A 187 -10.26 6.58 -3.76
C LEU A 187 -8.97 6.06 -3.12
N VAL A 188 -8.38 5.01 -3.66
CA VAL A 188 -7.05 4.52 -3.22
C VAL A 188 -5.97 5.17 -4.08
N LYS A 189 -4.92 5.72 -3.46
CA LYS A 189 -3.84 6.46 -4.10
C LYS A 189 -2.48 5.83 -3.80
N PRO A 190 -2.07 4.82 -4.58
CA PRO A 190 -0.74 4.25 -4.44
C PRO A 190 0.37 5.23 -4.85
N GLY A 191 1.48 5.21 -4.10
CA GLY A 191 2.78 5.75 -4.49
C GLY A 191 3.50 4.89 -5.53
N SER A 192 4.83 4.84 -5.48
CA SER A 192 5.61 3.88 -6.27
C SER A 192 5.47 2.47 -5.68
N VAL A 193 4.93 1.52 -6.43
CA VAL A 193 4.67 0.15 -5.95
C VAL A 193 5.36 -0.84 -6.86
N ALA A 194 6.05 -1.84 -6.30
CA ALA A 194 6.89 -2.82 -7.01
C ALA A 194 6.07 -3.80 -7.87
N THR A 195 5.37 -3.28 -8.88
CA THR A 195 4.50 -3.99 -9.81
C THR A 195 5.11 -4.00 -11.22
N PRO A 196 4.60 -4.83 -12.15
CA PRO A 196 4.99 -4.79 -13.57
C PRO A 196 4.60 -3.50 -14.33
N TYR A 197 4.22 -2.42 -13.63
CA TYR A 197 3.71 -1.19 -14.24
C TYR A 197 4.65 -0.59 -15.30
N PRO A 198 5.97 -0.42 -15.04
CA PRO A 198 6.91 0.05 -16.06
C PRO A 198 6.99 -0.87 -17.29
N GLU A 199 7.00 -2.19 -17.07
CA GLU A 199 7.08 -3.18 -18.14
C GLU A 199 5.79 -3.19 -18.98
N HIS A 200 4.65 -2.89 -18.36
CA HIS A 200 3.35 -2.84 -19.02
C HIS A 200 3.15 -1.55 -19.82
N ALA A 201 3.83 -0.47 -19.44
CA ALA A 201 3.68 0.82 -20.08
C ALA A 201 4.36 0.86 -21.46
N ARG A 202 3.76 1.59 -22.41
CA ARG A 202 4.42 1.85 -23.69
C ARG A 202 5.51 2.90 -23.52
N ASN A 203 6.71 2.60 -23.99
CA ASN A 203 7.88 3.46 -23.79
C ASN A 203 8.26 4.22 -25.08
N TYR A 204 8.32 5.55 -25.00
CA TYR A 204 8.80 6.47 -26.04
C TYR A 204 10.14 7.13 -25.66
N MET A 205 10.74 6.72 -24.54
CA MET A 205 12.06 7.18 -24.10
C MET A 205 13.16 6.32 -24.73
N ASP A 206 14.39 6.84 -24.73
CA ASP A 206 15.58 6.12 -25.23
C ASP A 206 16.11 5.05 -24.24
N ALA A 207 15.54 4.98 -23.04
CA ALA A 207 15.92 4.04 -21.99
C ALA A 207 14.68 3.36 -21.38
N PRO A 208 14.79 2.15 -20.83
CA PRO A 208 13.70 1.46 -20.15
C PRO A 208 13.14 2.28 -18.98
N PRO A 209 11.80 2.28 -18.80
CA PRO A 209 11.19 2.94 -17.66
C PRO A 209 11.47 2.16 -16.38
N ARG A 210 11.53 2.88 -15.27
CA ARG A 210 11.57 2.32 -13.92
C ARG A 210 10.77 3.15 -12.95
N LEU A 211 10.43 2.57 -11.81
CA LEU A 211 9.78 3.31 -10.74
C LEU A 211 10.82 4.01 -9.86
N PRO A 212 10.58 5.28 -9.48
CA PRO A 212 11.45 5.97 -8.57
C PRO A 212 11.31 5.38 -7.15
N PRO A 213 12.43 5.18 -6.43
CA PRO A 213 12.37 4.74 -5.04
C PRO A 213 11.70 5.79 -4.13
N PHE A 214 11.08 5.41 -3.01
CA PHE A 214 10.97 4.04 -2.47
C PHE A 214 9.83 3.26 -3.09
N LEU A 215 10.04 1.96 -3.35
CA LEU A 215 8.97 1.07 -3.79
C LEU A 215 8.27 0.45 -2.60
N TYR A 216 6.94 0.39 -2.65
CA TYR A 216 6.10 -0.31 -1.67
C TYR A 216 5.64 -1.67 -2.24
N ASP A 217 5.35 -2.60 -1.34
CA ASP A 217 4.85 -3.93 -1.69
C ASP A 217 3.40 -3.82 -2.20
N PRO A 218 3.04 -4.48 -3.32
CA PRO A 218 1.66 -4.56 -3.81
C PRO A 218 0.66 -5.05 -2.76
N ALA A 219 1.09 -5.84 -1.77
CA ALA A 219 0.26 -6.29 -0.65
C ALA A 219 -0.28 -5.12 0.19
N LEU A 220 0.43 -3.98 0.28
CA LEU A 220 -0.07 -2.79 0.97
C LEU A 220 -1.23 -2.13 0.21
N VAL A 221 -1.18 -2.15 -1.13
CA VAL A 221 -2.30 -1.67 -1.95
C VAL A 221 -3.50 -2.61 -1.83
N ALA A 222 -3.25 -3.92 -1.83
CA ALA A 222 -4.28 -4.92 -1.59
C ALA A 222 -4.95 -4.71 -0.22
N ASP A 223 -4.18 -4.49 0.85
CA ASP A 223 -4.73 -4.24 2.18
C ASP A 223 -5.58 -2.95 2.23
N ALA A 224 -5.12 -1.87 1.59
CA ALA A 224 -5.90 -0.63 1.48
C ALA A 224 -7.23 -0.82 0.74
N ILE A 225 -7.21 -1.55 -0.38
CA ILE A 225 -8.42 -1.85 -1.16
C ILE A 225 -9.39 -2.71 -0.34
N LEU A 226 -8.90 -3.79 0.28
CA LEU A 226 -9.75 -4.67 1.07
C LEU A 226 -10.30 -3.99 2.32
N HIS A 227 -9.52 -3.11 2.96
CA HIS A 227 -10.03 -2.24 4.03
C HIS A 227 -11.18 -1.36 3.53
N ALA A 228 -11.05 -0.76 2.34
CA ALA A 228 -12.09 0.08 1.74
C ALA A 228 -13.37 -0.71 1.39
N CYS A 229 -13.25 -2.02 1.14
CA CYS A 229 -14.41 -2.90 0.95
C CYS A 229 -15.20 -3.16 2.25
N GLU A 230 -14.59 -3.08 3.44
CA GLU A 230 -15.26 -3.31 4.74
C GLU A 230 -15.56 -2.03 5.52
N VAL A 231 -14.76 -0.99 5.31
CA VAL A 231 -14.79 0.24 6.08
C VAL A 231 -14.87 1.42 5.12
N PRO A 232 -16.00 2.17 5.10
CA PRO A 232 -16.14 3.34 4.24
C PRO A 232 -15.04 4.36 4.53
N ARG A 233 -14.26 4.71 3.49
CA ARG A 233 -13.23 5.74 3.55
C ARG A 233 -13.41 6.69 2.38
N ARG A 234 -13.11 7.97 2.58
CA ARG A 234 -13.07 8.91 1.46
C ARG A 234 -11.91 8.54 0.54
N GLN A 235 -10.72 8.42 1.11
CA GLN A 235 -9.49 8.17 0.39
C GLN A 235 -8.47 7.47 1.27
N LEU A 236 -7.56 6.72 0.64
CA LEU A 236 -6.43 6.06 1.29
C LEU A 236 -5.18 6.25 0.44
N TRP A 237 -4.14 6.89 0.99
CA TRP A 237 -2.81 6.90 0.38
C TRP A 237 -2.01 5.69 0.82
N VAL A 238 -1.32 5.05 -0.13
CA VAL A 238 -0.43 3.91 0.13
C VAL A 238 1.00 4.37 -0.14
N GLY A 239 1.75 4.55 0.94
CA GLY A 239 3.10 5.11 0.94
C GLY A 239 3.17 6.59 1.32
N GLY A 240 3.89 6.90 2.39
CA GLY A 240 4.07 8.25 2.95
C GLY A 240 4.83 9.19 2.02
N SER A 241 5.82 8.68 1.28
CA SER A 241 6.59 9.48 0.32
C SER A 241 5.74 10.10 -0.78
N GLY A 242 4.82 9.32 -1.36
CA GLY A 242 3.91 9.81 -2.40
C GLY A 242 2.88 10.83 -1.88
N TRP A 243 2.42 10.68 -0.63
CA TRP A 243 1.56 11.67 0.02
C TRP A 243 2.28 13.00 0.29
N LEU A 244 3.53 12.95 0.76
CA LEU A 244 4.33 14.17 0.97
C LEU A 244 4.64 14.89 -0.35
N ILE A 245 4.92 14.15 -1.42
CA ILE A 245 5.07 14.74 -2.76
C ILE A 245 3.78 15.45 -3.17
N SER A 246 2.62 14.85 -2.89
CA SER A 246 1.31 15.43 -3.16
C SER A 246 1.07 16.72 -2.37
N LEU A 247 1.46 16.75 -1.08
CA LEU A 247 1.34 17.93 -0.22
C LEU A 247 2.32 19.04 -0.63
N ALA A 248 3.57 18.69 -0.89
CA ALA A 248 4.62 19.63 -1.30
C ALA A 248 4.28 20.29 -2.65
N GLY A 249 3.69 19.54 -3.58
CA GLY A 249 3.21 20.07 -4.85
C GLY A 249 2.16 21.18 -4.71
N ARG A 250 1.31 21.10 -3.68
CA ARG A 250 0.31 22.14 -3.37
C ARG A 250 0.91 23.34 -2.66
N ALA A 251 1.82 23.10 -1.72
CA ALA A 251 2.40 24.15 -0.89
C ALA A 251 3.49 24.97 -1.61
N ALA A 252 4.31 24.30 -2.44
CA ALA A 252 5.46 24.90 -3.12
C ALA A 252 5.62 24.33 -4.55
N PRO A 253 4.69 24.63 -5.48
CA PRO A 253 4.67 24.04 -6.82
C PRO A 253 5.97 24.28 -7.60
N ARG A 254 6.49 25.51 -7.63
CA ARG A 254 7.72 25.82 -8.38
C ARG A 254 8.97 25.14 -7.84
N LEU A 255 9.12 25.04 -6.52
CA LEU A 255 10.25 24.36 -5.90
C LEU A 255 10.23 22.87 -6.23
N THR A 256 9.05 22.27 -6.16
CA THR A 256 8.87 20.85 -6.48
C THR A 256 8.99 20.57 -7.97
N ASP A 257 8.58 21.50 -8.84
CA ASP A 257 8.80 21.42 -10.29
C ASP A 257 10.30 21.45 -10.61
N LEU A 258 11.05 22.40 -10.05
CA LEU A 258 12.51 22.47 -10.21
C LEU A 258 13.22 21.20 -9.73
N ALA A 259 12.77 20.62 -8.61
CA ALA A 259 13.29 19.34 -8.14
C ALA A 259 13.01 18.22 -9.17
N MET A 260 11.78 18.13 -9.67
CA MET A 260 11.39 17.11 -10.66
C MET A 260 12.06 17.30 -12.03
N GLU A 261 12.26 18.54 -12.48
CA GLU A 261 13.02 18.86 -13.69
C GLU A 261 14.47 18.37 -13.57
N ARG A 262 15.06 18.50 -12.37
CA ARG A 262 16.46 18.15 -12.12
C ARG A 262 16.72 16.66 -11.88
N VAL A 263 15.78 15.94 -11.26
CA VAL A 263 16.00 14.52 -10.88
C VAL A 263 14.96 13.54 -11.44
N GLY A 264 13.83 14.03 -11.95
CA GLY A 264 12.67 13.20 -12.29
C GLY A 264 12.87 12.36 -13.56
N VAL A 265 13.66 12.83 -14.52
CA VAL A 265 14.00 12.05 -15.74
C VAL A 265 14.85 10.84 -15.36
N ASP A 266 16.00 11.09 -14.73
CA ASP A 266 16.95 10.03 -14.33
C ASP A 266 16.35 9.05 -13.31
N ALA A 267 15.46 9.53 -12.44
CA ALA A 267 14.78 8.68 -11.46
C ALA A 267 13.80 7.68 -12.09
N GLN A 268 13.33 7.95 -13.31
CA GLN A 268 12.34 7.14 -14.03
C GLN A 268 12.92 6.34 -15.20
N GLN A 269 14.21 6.47 -15.44
CA GLN A 269 14.93 5.72 -16.47
C GLN A 269 16.01 4.86 -15.84
N LYS A 270 16.38 3.76 -16.49
CA LYS A 270 17.59 2.99 -16.14
C LYS A 270 18.66 3.24 -17.21
N PRO A 271 19.47 4.32 -17.09
CA PRO A 271 20.48 4.63 -18.11
C PRO A 271 21.49 3.49 -18.28
N GLY A 272 21.86 3.20 -19.52
CA GLY A 272 22.83 2.15 -19.85
C GLY A 272 22.26 0.73 -19.88
N ASP A 273 20.96 0.55 -19.64
CA ASP A 273 20.25 -0.70 -19.93
C ASP A 273 19.56 -0.53 -21.29
N PRO A 274 19.92 -1.29 -22.34
CA PRO A 274 19.27 -1.17 -23.65
C PRO A 274 17.81 -1.65 -23.62
N GLY A 275 17.37 -2.27 -22.53
CA GLY A 275 16.09 -2.94 -22.44
C GLY A 275 16.04 -4.23 -23.27
N GLU A 276 14.89 -4.87 -23.24
CA GLU A 276 14.59 -6.00 -24.14
C GLU A 276 13.65 -5.49 -25.23
N PRO A 277 14.13 -5.26 -26.47
CA PRO A 277 13.31 -4.73 -27.57
C PRO A 277 12.08 -5.59 -27.90
N GLU A 278 12.14 -6.88 -27.58
CA GLU A 278 11.08 -7.85 -27.83
C GLU A 278 9.98 -7.84 -26.73
N ARG A 279 10.21 -7.17 -25.59
CA ARG A 279 9.19 -7.04 -24.54
C ARG A 279 8.11 -6.07 -24.99
N ARG A 280 7.05 -6.63 -25.58
CA ARG A 280 5.83 -5.92 -25.96
C ARG A 280 5.12 -5.31 -24.74
N ASP A 281 4.74 -4.03 -24.81
CA ASP A 281 3.89 -3.36 -23.81
C ASP A 281 2.45 -3.93 -23.78
N ASN A 282 1.60 -3.39 -22.89
CA ASN A 282 0.20 -3.81 -22.80
C ASN A 282 -0.82 -2.76 -23.29
N LEU A 283 -0.43 -1.66 -23.96
CA LEU A 283 -1.34 -0.54 -24.22
C LEU A 283 -2.54 -0.95 -25.09
N TYR A 284 -2.29 -1.69 -26.17
CA TYR A 284 -3.32 -2.14 -27.11
C TYR A 284 -3.65 -3.64 -27.01
N ALA A 285 -2.64 -4.48 -26.74
CA ALA A 285 -2.82 -5.93 -26.61
C ALA A 285 -2.45 -6.40 -25.21
N PRO A 286 -3.04 -7.49 -24.69
CA PRO A 286 -2.59 -8.08 -23.45
C PRO A 286 -1.14 -8.57 -23.59
N ARG A 287 -0.37 -8.44 -22.50
CA ARG A 287 0.90 -9.16 -22.33
C ARG A 287 0.64 -10.56 -21.81
N SER A 288 1.45 -11.53 -22.24
CA SER A 288 1.46 -12.90 -21.73
C SER A 288 2.21 -12.99 -20.40
N ASP A 289 1.69 -12.31 -19.38
CA ASP A 289 2.21 -12.34 -18.01
C ASP A 289 1.09 -12.41 -16.96
N GLY A 290 1.48 -12.68 -15.71
CA GLY A 290 0.56 -12.93 -14.59
C GLY A 290 1.19 -12.66 -13.23
N ALA A 291 2.12 -11.70 -13.16
CA ALA A 291 2.97 -11.46 -11.99
C ALA A 291 2.43 -10.35 -11.09
N VAL A 292 2.53 -10.53 -9.77
CA VAL A 292 2.28 -9.47 -8.78
C VAL A 292 3.42 -8.43 -8.78
N HIS A 293 4.67 -8.90 -8.89
CA HIS A 293 5.86 -8.05 -8.80
C HIS A 293 6.48 -7.78 -10.16
N GLY A 294 7.05 -6.58 -10.33
CA GLY A 294 7.86 -6.21 -11.50
C GLY A 294 9.28 -6.79 -11.45
N ALA A 295 10.05 -6.58 -12.50
CA ALA A 295 11.43 -7.10 -12.63
C ALA A 295 12.48 -6.19 -11.98
N GLN A 296 12.09 -5.04 -11.43
CA GLN A 296 13.00 -4.10 -10.80
C GLN A 296 13.53 -4.66 -9.48
N ASP A 297 14.80 -5.07 -9.47
CA ASP A 297 15.50 -5.58 -8.28
C ASP A 297 15.95 -4.43 -7.37
N VAL A 298 15.04 -3.99 -6.51
CA VAL A 298 15.29 -2.99 -5.47
C VAL A 298 14.56 -3.38 -4.19
N TYR A 299 15.01 -2.85 -3.06
CA TYR A 299 14.30 -3.02 -1.79
C TYR A 299 12.86 -2.51 -1.88
N VAL A 300 11.93 -3.36 -1.43
CA VAL A 300 10.49 -3.10 -1.42
C VAL A 300 10.02 -2.98 0.03
N ARG A 301 9.45 -1.83 0.37
CA ARG A 301 8.88 -1.55 1.68
C ARG A 301 7.58 -2.33 1.86
N ARG A 302 7.55 -3.19 2.87
CA ARG A 302 6.37 -3.98 3.24
C ARG A 302 5.45 -3.29 4.25
N THR A 303 5.80 -2.08 4.68
CA THR A 303 5.05 -1.30 5.66
C THR A 303 4.75 0.10 5.12
N SER A 304 3.59 0.65 5.49
CA SER A 304 3.27 2.08 5.34
C SER A 304 2.58 2.60 6.59
N LEU A 305 3.33 3.37 7.38
CA LEU A 305 2.87 4.09 8.56
C LEU A 305 1.70 5.01 8.23
N LEU A 306 1.77 5.68 7.09
CA LEU A 306 0.69 6.55 6.63
C LEU A 306 -0.60 5.75 6.38
N LEU A 307 -0.52 4.57 5.75
CA LEU A 307 -1.69 3.73 5.53
C LEU A 307 -2.29 3.25 6.85
N GLU A 308 -1.46 2.75 7.77
CA GLU A 308 -1.91 2.30 9.10
C GLU A 308 -2.59 3.40 9.92
N ALA A 309 -2.08 4.63 9.84
CA ALA A 309 -2.69 5.79 10.49
C ALA A 309 -4.05 6.12 9.89
N GLN A 310 -4.23 6.02 8.57
CA GLN A 310 -5.50 6.30 7.91
C GLN A 310 -6.59 5.26 8.18
N LYS A 311 -6.22 4.00 8.43
CA LYS A 311 -7.15 2.90 8.73
C LYS A 311 -7.84 3.04 10.10
N SER A 312 -7.42 3.97 10.96
CA SER A 312 -8.06 4.23 12.26
C SER A 312 -8.48 5.70 12.42
N PRO A 313 -9.76 6.01 12.73
CA PRO A 313 -10.22 7.39 12.94
C PRO A 313 -9.45 8.14 14.04
N LEU A 314 -8.97 7.41 15.05
CA LEU A 314 -8.20 7.95 16.18
C LEU A 314 -6.74 8.28 15.83
N ARG A 315 -6.24 7.87 14.66
CA ARG A 315 -4.83 7.99 14.25
C ARG A 315 -4.58 9.03 13.16
N LEU A 316 -5.63 9.67 12.64
CA LEU A 316 -5.56 10.68 11.57
C LEU A 316 -4.66 11.91 11.89
N PRO A 317 -4.62 12.48 13.11
CA PRO A 317 -3.75 13.64 13.39
C PRO A 317 -2.25 13.32 13.31
N PHE A 318 -1.86 12.04 13.33
CA PHE A 318 -0.46 11.61 13.25
C PHE A 318 -0.01 11.25 11.82
N ALA A 319 -0.90 11.31 10.83
CA ALA A 319 -0.60 10.94 9.44
C ALA A 319 0.58 11.72 8.82
N ALA A 320 0.69 13.02 9.16
CA ALA A 320 1.78 13.87 8.67
C ALA A 320 3.15 13.48 9.25
N ALA A 321 3.20 13.19 10.55
CA ALA A 321 4.40 12.71 11.22
C ALA A 321 4.82 11.33 10.71
N ALA A 322 3.85 10.42 10.53
CA ALA A 322 4.06 9.09 9.96
C ALA A 322 4.69 9.14 8.56
N ALA A 323 4.20 10.03 7.69
CA ALA A 323 4.74 10.18 6.35
C ALA A 323 6.16 10.82 6.34
N GLY A 324 6.41 11.80 7.21
CA GLY A 324 7.74 12.42 7.38
C GLY A 324 8.79 11.40 7.81
N LEU A 325 8.43 10.51 8.73
CA LEU A 325 9.31 9.47 9.20
C LEU A 325 9.62 8.41 8.14
N GLU A 326 8.64 7.99 7.34
CA GLU A 326 8.88 7.03 6.26
C GLU A 326 9.94 7.52 5.27
N ILE A 327 9.98 8.83 4.97
CA ILE A 327 11.03 9.42 4.13
C ILE A 327 12.39 9.40 4.83
N ALA A 328 12.45 9.80 6.11
CA ALA A 328 13.70 9.80 6.86
C ALA A 328 14.33 8.39 6.93
N ALA A 329 13.51 7.37 7.22
CA ALA A 329 13.92 5.96 7.20
C ALA A 329 14.45 5.54 5.82
N GLY A 330 13.77 5.94 4.75
CA GLY A 330 14.21 5.63 3.40
C GLY A 330 15.51 6.32 2.99
N ILE A 331 15.72 7.57 3.41
CA ILE A 331 16.99 8.27 3.16
C ILE A 331 18.12 7.58 3.91
N ALA A 332 17.90 7.16 5.17
CA ALA A 332 18.88 6.41 5.95
C ALA A 332 19.24 5.06 5.29
N GLU A 333 18.26 4.28 4.82
CA GLU A 333 18.50 3.02 4.07
C GLU A 333 19.31 3.24 2.79
N ARG A 334 19.05 4.33 2.07
CA ARG A 334 19.74 4.65 0.81
C ARG A 334 21.18 5.15 1.03
N LEU A 335 21.43 5.78 2.17
CA LEU A 335 22.78 6.14 2.64
C LEU A 335 23.54 4.91 3.14
N ALA A 336 22.86 3.95 3.77
CA ALA A 336 23.43 2.67 4.19
C ALA A 336 23.74 1.73 2.99
N GLY A 337 23.03 1.88 1.86
CA GLY A 337 23.28 1.13 0.61
C GLY A 337 24.54 1.52 -0.18
N ARG A 338 25.39 2.42 0.34
CA ARG A 338 26.71 2.74 -0.21
C ARG A 338 27.78 2.67 0.89
N GLY A 339 28.19 1.45 1.18
CA GLY A 339 29.38 1.13 1.97
C GLY A 339 29.10 0.88 3.44
N ASP A 340 29.78 -0.13 3.99
CA ASP A 340 29.90 -0.44 5.42
C ASP A 340 30.42 0.77 6.20
N ARG A 341 29.51 1.68 6.53
CA ARG A 341 29.71 2.68 7.57
C ARG A 341 28.50 2.64 8.47
N GLU A 342 28.75 2.39 9.75
CA GLU A 342 27.74 2.57 10.79
C GLU A 342 27.05 3.93 10.58
N PRO A 343 25.71 3.98 10.60
CA PRO A 343 24.99 5.23 10.50
C PRO A 343 25.47 6.17 11.60
N HIS A 344 25.62 7.46 11.26
CA HIS A 344 26.03 8.48 12.21
C HIS A 344 24.98 8.59 13.32
N ARG A 345 25.26 7.95 14.46
CA ARG A 345 24.49 8.05 15.70
C ARG A 345 24.86 9.37 16.38
N PRO A 346 23.91 10.25 16.72
CA PRO A 346 24.16 11.21 17.79
C PRO A 346 24.38 10.41 19.08
N ALA A 347 25.55 10.52 19.68
CA ALA A 347 25.87 9.78 20.90
C ALA A 347 25.03 10.30 22.08
N GLY A 348 24.35 9.40 22.80
CA GLY A 348 23.71 9.70 24.09
C GLY A 348 22.18 9.82 24.06
N GLY A 349 21.51 9.26 23.05
CA GLY A 349 20.05 9.24 22.95
C GLY A 349 19.37 8.06 23.66
N ILE A 350 18.04 8.07 23.75
CA ILE A 350 17.30 6.97 24.41
C ILE A 350 17.45 5.66 23.63
N ALA A 351 17.70 5.69 22.31
CA ALA A 351 17.96 4.50 21.51
C ALA A 351 19.20 3.73 21.99
N ASP A 352 20.25 4.45 22.40
CA ASP A 352 21.50 3.88 22.90
C ASP A 352 21.31 3.15 24.23
N LEU A 353 20.27 3.50 24.99
CA LEU A 353 19.89 2.83 26.24
C LEU A 353 18.89 1.69 25.98
N PHE A 354 17.89 1.95 25.13
CA PHE A 354 16.78 1.03 24.89
C PHE A 354 17.20 -0.23 24.12
N ILE A 355 18.01 -0.10 23.07
CA ILE A 355 18.38 -1.23 22.21
C ILE A 355 19.20 -2.28 22.98
N PRO A 356 20.25 -1.93 23.75
CA PRO A 356 20.97 -2.91 24.56
C PRO A 356 20.09 -3.53 25.66
N ALA A 357 19.20 -2.74 26.26
CA ALA A 357 18.27 -3.23 27.28
C ALA A 357 17.29 -4.26 26.72
N LEU A 358 16.74 -4.02 25.52
CA LEU A 358 15.87 -4.98 24.84
C LEU A 358 16.63 -6.26 24.45
N ARG A 359 17.88 -6.14 23.98
CA ARG A 359 18.70 -7.33 23.66
C ARG A 359 18.89 -8.25 24.86
N ARG A 360 19.13 -7.68 26.06
CA ARG A 360 19.17 -8.48 27.30
C ARG A 360 17.86 -9.20 27.60
N LEU A 361 16.72 -8.54 27.37
CA LEU A 361 15.43 -9.21 27.51
C LEU A 361 15.29 -10.38 26.51
N GLU A 362 15.69 -10.19 25.25
CA GLU A 362 15.57 -11.21 24.21
C GLU A 362 16.50 -12.41 24.46
N GLU A 363 17.76 -12.14 24.80
CA GLU A 363 18.82 -13.14 24.99
C GLU A 363 18.78 -13.82 26.36
N GLU A 364 18.64 -13.04 27.44
CA GLU A 364 18.76 -13.51 28.83
C GLU A 364 17.39 -13.67 29.51
N GLY A 365 16.33 -13.11 28.94
CA GLY A 365 14.99 -13.13 29.54
C GLY A 365 14.79 -12.13 30.69
N ASP A 366 15.74 -11.21 30.90
CA ASP A 366 15.69 -10.22 31.98
C ASP A 366 14.99 -8.91 31.53
N PRO A 367 13.78 -8.59 32.02
CA PRO A 367 13.10 -7.34 31.69
C PRO A 367 13.64 -6.14 32.48
N GLY A 368 14.42 -6.33 33.55
CA GLY A 368 14.86 -5.27 34.44
C GLY A 368 15.52 -4.08 33.72
N PRO A 369 16.50 -4.29 32.83
CA PRO A 369 17.16 -3.21 32.10
C PRO A 369 16.22 -2.36 31.24
N VAL A 370 15.23 -2.97 30.58
CA VAL A 370 14.30 -2.23 29.72
C VAL A 370 13.20 -1.54 30.53
N VAL A 371 12.75 -2.17 31.62
CA VAL A 371 11.77 -1.61 32.57
C VAL A 371 12.32 -0.37 33.27
N ALA A 372 13.60 -0.37 33.63
CA ALA A 372 14.26 0.76 34.30
C ALA A 372 14.29 2.06 33.47
N LEU A 373 14.02 1.99 32.17
CA LEU A 373 13.95 3.17 31.29
C LEU A 373 12.61 3.89 31.37
N PHE A 374 11.56 3.30 31.94
CA PHE A 374 10.21 3.87 31.97
C PHE A 374 10.01 4.81 33.16
N ALA A 375 9.50 6.01 32.89
CA ALA A 375 9.12 6.98 33.92
C ALA A 375 7.87 6.53 34.70
N GLU A 376 7.66 7.08 35.89
CA GLU A 376 6.39 6.96 36.59
C GLU A 376 5.24 7.49 35.70
N GLY A 377 4.16 6.73 35.62
CA GLY A 377 3.00 7.05 34.79
C GLY A 377 3.20 6.87 33.29
N ALA A 378 4.30 6.26 32.84
CA ALA A 378 4.52 6.02 31.42
C ALA A 378 3.40 5.18 30.78
N GLU A 379 3.06 5.54 29.54
CA GLU A 379 2.05 4.85 28.74
C GLU A 379 2.69 3.79 27.84
N ILE A 380 2.05 2.63 27.73
CA ILE A 380 2.51 1.54 26.86
C ILE A 380 1.37 1.07 25.99
N SER A 381 1.60 1.00 24.68
CA SER A 381 0.63 0.48 23.73
C SER A 381 1.27 -0.29 22.59
N ASN A 382 0.58 -1.32 22.11
CA ASN A 382 0.86 -1.97 20.84
C ASN A 382 -0.47 -2.40 20.18
N PRO A 383 -0.48 -3.02 18.98
CA PRO A 383 -1.74 -3.41 18.33
C PRO A 383 -2.60 -4.40 19.13
N ILE A 384 -2.00 -5.15 20.06
CA ILE A 384 -2.62 -6.18 20.91
C ILE A 384 -3.04 -5.59 22.28
N VAL A 385 -2.25 -4.67 22.83
CA VAL A 385 -2.42 -4.03 24.14
C VAL A 385 -2.87 -2.58 23.93
N ARG A 386 -4.16 -2.33 24.20
CA ARG A 386 -4.83 -1.04 23.94
C ARG A 386 -4.64 0.01 25.05
N HIS A 387 -3.42 0.18 25.58
CA HIS A 387 -3.03 1.10 26.67
C HIS A 387 -3.03 0.50 28.08
N GLU A 388 -1.84 0.28 28.65
CA GLU A 388 -1.64 0.25 30.11
C GLU A 388 -0.92 1.55 30.52
N ALA A 389 -1.55 2.32 31.40
CA ALA A 389 -0.90 3.40 32.13
C ALA A 389 -0.48 2.84 33.49
N GLY A 390 0.81 2.96 33.83
CA GLY A 390 1.30 2.39 35.09
C GLY A 390 2.82 2.42 35.29
N GLY A 391 3.57 3.10 34.42
CA GLY A 391 5.02 3.25 34.59
C GLY A 391 5.78 1.91 34.58
N PRO A 392 6.80 1.73 35.43
CA PRO A 392 7.64 0.52 35.45
C PRO A 392 6.87 -0.79 35.64
N GLU A 393 5.82 -0.82 36.47
CA GLU A 393 5.04 -2.04 36.70
C GLU A 393 4.26 -2.48 35.46
N ALA A 394 3.70 -1.52 34.71
CA ALA A 394 3.07 -1.80 33.42
C ALA A 394 4.11 -2.26 32.39
N ALA A 395 5.29 -1.62 32.38
CA ALA A 395 6.40 -2.03 31.52
C ALA A 395 6.83 -3.47 31.81
N GLU A 396 6.91 -3.86 33.08
CA GLU A 396 7.32 -5.21 33.46
C GLU A 396 6.31 -6.25 32.95
N ARG A 397 5.00 -6.03 33.15
CA ARG A 397 3.97 -6.93 32.63
C ARG A 397 4.02 -7.03 31.11
N PHE A 398 4.13 -5.90 30.43
CA PHE A 398 4.23 -5.83 28.98
C PHE A 398 5.43 -6.62 28.45
N TRP A 399 6.63 -6.37 28.98
CA TRP A 399 7.87 -6.99 28.49
C TRP A 399 7.97 -8.48 28.84
N ARG A 400 7.43 -8.91 29.98
CA ARG A 400 7.27 -10.34 30.30
C ARG A 400 6.31 -11.04 29.36
N SER A 401 5.18 -10.40 29.03
CA SER A 401 4.21 -10.92 28.05
C SER A 401 4.82 -11.01 26.64
N TYR A 402 5.53 -9.97 26.21
CA TYR A 402 6.31 -9.96 24.97
C TYR A 402 7.28 -11.13 24.91
N ARG A 403 8.17 -11.26 25.90
CA ARG A 403 9.18 -12.32 25.90
C ARG A 403 8.56 -13.72 25.99
N GLY A 404 7.46 -13.88 26.72
CA GLY A 404 6.73 -15.15 26.86
C GLY A 404 6.05 -15.63 25.57
N SER A 405 5.87 -14.76 24.58
CA SER A 405 5.27 -15.13 23.28
C SER A 405 6.22 -15.91 22.36
N PHE A 406 7.51 -15.93 22.67
CA PHE A 406 8.57 -16.45 21.80
C PHE A 406 9.43 -17.49 22.52
N ALA A 407 9.82 -18.55 21.82
CA ALA A 407 10.89 -19.45 22.27
C ALA A 407 12.25 -18.78 22.00
N GLU A 408 12.42 -18.29 20.77
CA GLU A 408 13.60 -17.56 20.30
C GLU A 408 13.11 -16.27 19.62
N ILE A 409 13.75 -15.14 19.92
CA ILE A 409 13.50 -13.87 19.24
C ILE A 409 14.78 -13.07 19.18
N ARG A 410 15.01 -12.43 18.04
CA ARG A 410 16.08 -11.47 17.84
C ARG A 410 15.57 -10.30 17.02
N SER A 411 15.75 -9.09 17.54
CA SER A 411 15.38 -7.86 16.86
C SER A 411 16.59 -7.13 16.27
N GLU A 412 16.52 -6.86 14.96
CA GLU A 412 17.46 -6.02 14.24
C GLU A 412 16.87 -4.63 14.02
N PHE A 413 17.57 -3.59 14.44
CA PHE A 413 17.16 -2.19 14.24
C PHE A 413 17.81 -1.63 12.98
N ARG A 414 16.98 -1.18 12.03
CA ARG A 414 17.40 -0.77 10.67
C ARG A 414 17.36 0.74 10.47
N GLY A 415 16.42 1.42 11.12
CA GLY A 415 16.26 2.87 11.11
C GLY A 415 16.10 3.40 12.52
N ILE A 416 16.93 4.36 12.92
CA ILE A 416 16.85 5.06 14.20
C ILE A 416 16.78 6.54 13.90
N VAL A 417 15.69 7.19 14.33
CA VAL A 417 15.51 8.64 14.22
C VAL A 417 15.24 9.18 15.61
N GLU A 418 16.03 10.16 16.03
CA GLU A 418 15.86 10.84 17.32
C GLU A 418 15.71 12.34 17.08
N GLN A 419 14.63 12.92 17.58
CA GLN A 419 14.35 14.34 17.47
C GLN A 419 13.48 14.80 18.64
N ASP A 420 13.90 15.87 19.33
CA ASP A 420 13.07 16.63 20.29
C ASP A 420 12.24 15.77 21.26
N GLY A 421 12.89 14.88 22.02
CA GLY A 421 12.23 14.03 23.01
C GLY A 421 11.39 12.89 22.43
N VAL A 422 11.54 12.59 21.13
CA VAL A 422 10.93 11.43 20.49
C VAL A 422 11.99 10.64 19.73
N THR A 423 12.00 9.33 19.97
CA THR A 423 12.84 8.36 19.29
C THR A 423 11.99 7.32 18.60
N MET A 424 12.24 7.12 17.32
CA MET A 424 11.55 6.12 16.51
C MET A 424 12.54 5.07 16.02
N LEU A 425 12.18 3.81 16.24
CA LEU A 425 13.00 2.64 15.98
C LEU A 425 12.28 1.75 14.97
N GLU A 426 12.80 1.63 13.76
CA GLU A 426 12.38 0.61 12.79
C GLU A 426 13.15 -0.67 13.04
N TRP A 427 12.43 -1.78 13.18
CA TRP A 427 13.01 -3.07 13.52
C TRP A 427 12.39 -4.22 12.74
N VAL A 428 13.18 -5.29 12.60
CA VAL A 428 12.74 -6.59 12.09
C VAL A 428 13.09 -7.63 13.14
N SER A 429 12.10 -8.40 13.58
CA SER A 429 12.27 -9.48 14.53
C SER A 429 12.11 -10.82 13.83
N GLU A 430 13.00 -11.76 14.15
CA GLU A 430 12.96 -13.13 13.65
C GLU A 430 13.23 -14.14 14.77
N GLY A 431 12.75 -15.37 14.59
CA GLY A 431 12.96 -16.44 15.57
C GLY A 431 11.89 -17.52 15.50
N ARG A 432 11.56 -18.09 16.66
CA ARG A 432 10.55 -19.13 16.84
C ARG A 432 9.54 -18.73 17.89
N SER A 433 8.25 -18.86 17.57
CA SER A 433 7.17 -18.62 18.53
C SER A 433 7.25 -19.61 19.70
N ALA A 434 6.52 -19.36 20.79
CA ALA A 434 6.42 -20.29 21.92
C ALA A 434 5.91 -21.70 21.51
N LYS A 435 5.24 -21.81 20.34
CA LYS A 435 4.77 -23.08 19.76
C LYS A 435 5.77 -23.73 18.77
N GLY A 436 6.92 -23.10 18.53
CA GLY A 436 7.99 -23.61 17.66
C GLY A 436 7.93 -23.16 16.20
N ASN A 437 6.91 -22.38 15.80
CA ASN A 437 6.75 -21.91 14.42
C ASN A 437 7.79 -20.82 14.10
N PRO A 438 8.52 -20.91 12.97
CA PRO A 438 9.42 -19.85 12.56
C PRO A 438 8.63 -18.59 12.18
N PHE A 439 9.13 -17.42 12.54
CA PHE A 439 8.53 -16.14 12.16
C PHE A 439 9.60 -15.14 11.72
N ARG A 440 9.16 -14.18 10.92
CA ARG A 440 9.91 -12.95 10.62
C ARG A 440 8.90 -11.84 10.37
N TYR A 441 8.87 -10.83 11.24
CA TYR A 441 7.98 -9.67 11.08
C TYR A 441 8.71 -8.37 11.36
N GLY A 442 8.22 -7.29 10.76
CA GLY A 442 8.77 -5.95 10.93
C GLY A 442 7.82 -5.05 11.71
N GLY A 443 8.38 -4.03 12.33
CA GLY A 443 7.61 -3.04 13.05
C GLY A 443 8.38 -1.75 13.30
N VAL A 444 7.69 -0.81 13.94
CA VAL A 444 8.25 0.45 14.39
C VAL A 444 7.84 0.65 15.84
N SER A 445 8.80 1.04 16.68
CA SER A 445 8.54 1.50 18.03
C SER A 445 8.77 3.00 18.11
N VAL A 446 7.84 3.72 18.73
CA VAL A 446 7.89 5.16 18.99
C VAL A 446 8.04 5.32 20.49
N ILE A 447 9.08 6.02 20.89
CA ILE A 447 9.48 6.26 22.27
C ILE A 447 9.42 7.77 22.48
N GLU A 448 8.45 8.24 23.24
CA GLU A 448 8.44 9.62 23.74
C GLU A 448 9.21 9.61 25.06
N HIS A 449 10.20 10.48 25.20
CA HIS A 449 11.11 10.51 26.33
C HIS A 449 11.49 11.93 26.74
N GLU A 450 11.72 12.12 28.02
CA GLU A 450 12.14 13.39 28.62
C GLU A 450 13.25 13.11 29.63
N GLY A 451 14.37 13.82 29.54
CA GLY A 451 15.50 13.64 30.47
C GLY A 451 16.08 12.22 30.52
N GLY A 452 15.95 11.44 29.46
CA GLY A 452 16.43 10.05 29.38
C GLY A 452 15.46 9.00 29.94
N ALA A 453 14.25 9.39 30.35
CA ALA A 453 13.19 8.48 30.80
C ALA A 453 12.04 8.42 29.79
N ILE A 454 11.52 7.22 29.53
CA ILE A 454 10.43 6.95 28.59
C ILE A 454 9.09 7.36 29.23
N ARG A 455 8.39 8.29 28.60
CA ARG A 455 7.04 8.74 28.96
C ARG A 455 5.95 7.99 28.19
N ALA A 456 6.21 7.60 26.95
CA ALA A 456 5.32 6.74 26.20
C ALA A 456 6.10 5.79 25.29
N PHE A 457 5.69 4.52 25.27
CA PHE A 457 6.16 3.52 24.33
C PHE A 457 5.00 3.01 23.49
N ARG A 458 5.13 3.15 22.18
CA ARG A 458 4.11 2.70 21.22
C ARG A 458 4.78 1.82 20.17
N SER A 459 4.46 0.54 20.15
CA SER A 459 4.97 -0.36 19.12
C SER A 459 3.90 -0.62 18.06
N TYR A 460 4.30 -0.75 16.80
CA TYR A 460 3.44 -0.99 15.65
C TYR A 460 4.04 -2.09 14.80
N PHE A 461 3.29 -3.16 14.52
CA PHE A 461 3.74 -4.28 13.70
C PHE A 461 2.53 -4.99 13.08
N ASP A 462 2.79 -5.79 12.04
CA ASP A 462 1.76 -6.59 11.38
C ASP A 462 1.31 -7.73 12.31
N THR A 463 0.08 -7.68 12.81
CA THR A 463 -0.48 -8.70 13.71
C THR A 463 -0.79 -10.02 12.98
N VAL A 464 -0.95 -10.00 11.65
CA VAL A 464 -1.21 -11.21 10.85
C VAL A 464 -0.01 -12.16 10.86
N GLN A 465 1.18 -11.67 11.23
CA GLN A 465 2.40 -12.44 11.32
C GLN A 465 2.75 -12.86 12.77
N VAL A 466 1.96 -12.43 13.76
CA VAL A 466 2.25 -12.62 15.20
C VAL A 466 1.14 -13.39 15.93
N GLU A 467 -0.08 -13.47 15.41
CA GLU A 467 -1.14 -14.36 15.92
C GLU A 467 -1.22 -15.68 15.12
N PRO A 468 -1.68 -16.77 15.77
CA PRO A 468 -1.15 -18.14 15.62
C PRO A 468 -1.35 -18.86 14.29
#